data_AF-A0A5K0WP24-F1
#
_entry.id   AF-A0A5K0WP24-F1
#
_cell.length_a   1.000
_cell.length_b   1.000
_cell.length_c   1.000
_cell.angle_alpha   90.00
_cell.angle_beta   90.00
_cell.angle_gamma   90.00
#
_symmetry.space_group_name_H-M   'P 1'
#
loop_
_entity.id
_entity.type
_entity.pdbx_description
1 polymer ?
#
loop_
_entity_poly.entity_id
_entity_poly.type
_entity_poly.pdbx_seq_one_letter_code
_entity_poly.pdbx_strand_id
1 'polypeptide(L)' 'EVVHSQVVGLDSSYKAWTTIKRIYAAESRAKVQQLKSALQNLKKGIESITAYFHKAKGIAHQLAMASKPIDK' A
#
# COMPACT_ATOMS: atom_id res chain seq x y z
N GLU A 1 -14.67 -1.52 -2.24
CA GLU A 1 -15.95 -2.23 -2.50
C GLU A 1 -15.84 -3.64 -3.09
N VAL A 2 -14.73 -4.04 -3.75
CA VAL A 2 -14.63 -5.37 -4.40
C VAL A 2 -14.49 -6.56 -3.42
N VAL A 3 -13.95 -6.32 -2.21
CA VAL A 3 -13.69 -7.39 -1.22
C VAL A 3 -14.99 -8.01 -0.68
N HIS A 4 -16.06 -7.22 -0.53
CA HIS A 4 -17.33 -7.73 -0.04
C HIS A 4 -17.98 -8.69 -1.05
N SER A 5 -17.95 -8.37 -2.35
CA SER A 5 -18.55 -9.23 -3.38
C SER A 5 -17.77 -10.53 -3.64
N GLN A 6 -16.49 -10.62 -3.30
CA GLN A 6 -15.68 -11.84 -3.46
C GLN A 6 -15.84 -12.85 -2.32
N VAL A 7 -16.50 -12.46 -1.21
CA VAL A 7 -16.68 -13.29 -0.02
C VAL A 7 -18.11 -13.85 0.11
N VAL A 8 -19.07 -13.28 -0.62
CA VAL A 8 -20.46 -13.79 -0.69
C VAL A 8 -20.48 -15.09 -1.51
N GLY A 9 -20.41 -16.23 -0.80
CA GLY A 9 -20.43 -17.58 -1.40
C GLY A 9 -19.31 -18.53 -0.96
N LEU A 10 -18.41 -18.10 -0.06
CA LEU A 10 -17.35 -18.97 0.46
C LEU A 10 -17.86 -19.81 1.64
N ASP A 11 -18.08 -21.11 1.38
CA ASP A 11 -18.62 -22.15 2.28
C ASP A 11 -17.77 -22.44 3.56
N SER A 12 -16.74 -21.64 3.82
CA SER A 12 -15.86 -21.82 4.96
C SER A 12 -15.13 -20.53 5.31
N SER A 13 -15.15 -20.16 6.60
CA SER A 13 -14.41 -19.04 7.18
C SER A 13 -12.93 -19.04 6.81
N TYR A 14 -12.33 -20.22 6.59
CA TYR A 14 -10.96 -20.37 6.13
C TYR A 14 -10.75 -19.80 4.71
N LYS A 15 -11.66 -20.07 3.77
CA LYS A 15 -11.59 -19.56 2.40
C LYS A 15 -11.80 -18.05 2.34
N ALA A 16 -12.72 -17.53 3.17
CA ALA A 16 -12.93 -16.09 3.30
C ALA A 16 -11.68 -15.38 3.83
N TRP A 17 -11.10 -15.89 4.93
CA TRP A 17 -9.91 -15.31 5.54
C TRP A 17 -8.67 -15.37 4.63
N THR A 18 -8.47 -16.48 3.92
CA THR A 18 -7.37 -16.61 2.95
C THR A 18 -7.54 -15.68 1.76
N THR A 19 -8.77 -15.47 1.29
CA THR A 19 -9.08 -14.52 0.21
C THR A 19 -8.79 -13.08 0.64
N ILE A 20 -9.26 -12.66 1.83
CA ILE A 20 -8.98 -11.34 2.40
C ILE A 20 -7.47 -11.14 2.57
N LYS A 21 -6.77 -12.12 3.15
CA LYS A 21 -5.31 -12.08 3.31
C LYS A 21 -4.59 -11.92 1.97
N ARG A 22 -5.03 -12.64 0.93
CA ARG A 22 -4.46 -12.54 -0.42
C ARG A 22 -4.68 -11.17 -1.04
N ILE A 23 -5.90 -10.63 -0.95
CA ILE A 23 -6.24 -9.30 -1.49
C ILE A 23 -5.42 -8.23 -0.76
N TYR A 24 -5.39 -8.27 0.56
CA TYR A 24 -4.62 -7.34 1.37
C TYR A 24 -3.11 -7.42 1.07
N ALA A 25 -2.57 -8.63 0.88
CA ALA A 25 -1.17 -8.82 0.50
C ALA A 25 -0.87 -8.34 -0.94
N ALA A 26 -1.82 -8.45 -1.87
CA ALA A 26 -1.69 -7.92 -3.22
C ALA A 26 -1.75 -6.38 -3.22
N GLU A 27 -2.71 -5.81 -2.49
CA GLU A 27 -2.88 -4.37 -2.32
C GLU A 27 -1.69 -3.72 -1.62
N SER A 28 -1.16 -4.36 -0.58
CA SER A 28 0.07 -3.93 0.12
C SER A 28 1.27 -3.90 -0.84
N ARG A 29 1.49 -4.94 -1.64
CA ARG A 29 2.58 -4.97 -2.63
C ARG A 29 2.40 -3.91 -3.72
N ALA A 30 1.19 -3.74 -4.23
CA ALA A 30 0.87 -2.70 -5.21
C ALA A 30 1.14 -1.29 -4.63
N LYS A 31 0.73 -1.05 -3.38
CA LYS A 31 0.97 0.21 -2.66
C LYS A 31 2.46 0.47 -2.46
N VAL A 32 3.26 -0.53 -2.09
CA VAL A 32 4.73 -0.40 -2.00
C VAL A 32 5.33 -0.03 -3.36
N GLN A 33 4.88 -0.65 -4.45
CA GLN A 33 5.39 -0.37 -5.79
C GLN A 33 4.99 1.03 -6.29
N GLN A 34 3.77 1.48 -6.00
CA GLN A 34 3.31 2.84 -6.27
C GLN A 34 4.15 3.87 -5.52
N LEU A 35 4.41 3.65 -4.22
CA LEU A 35 5.22 4.56 -3.41
C LEU A 35 6.68 4.63 -3.89
N LYS A 36 7.28 3.50 -4.28
CA LYS A 36 8.61 3.48 -4.91
C LYS A 36 8.62 4.28 -6.22
N SER A 37 7.61 4.10 -7.05
CA SER A 37 7.46 4.84 -8.31
C SER A 37 7.28 6.34 -8.07
N ALA A 38 6.52 6.72 -7.03
CA ALA A 38 6.35 8.11 -6.63
C ALA A 38 7.66 8.74 -6.15
N LEU A 39 8.50 7.99 -5.43
CA LEU A 39 9.83 8.44 -5.01
C LEU A 39 10.78 8.62 -6.20
N GLN A 40 10.79 7.66 -7.14
CA GLN A 40 11.63 7.73 -8.35
C GLN A 40 11.24 8.91 -9.26
N ASN A 41 9.95 9.19 -9.37
CA ASN A 41 9.43 10.30 -10.17
C ASN A 41 9.36 11.62 -9.39
N LEU A 42 9.76 11.64 -8.11
CA LEU A 42 9.75 12.85 -7.31
C LEU A 42 10.80 13.82 -7.87
N LYS A 43 10.32 14.85 -8.53
CA LYS A 43 11.15 15.95 -9.04
C LYS A 43 10.86 17.19 -8.21
N LYS A 44 11.91 17.91 -7.83
CA LYS A 44 11.78 19.20 -7.15
C LYS A 44 10.98 20.21 -7.98
N GLY A 45 11.16 20.22 -9.30
CA GLY A 45 10.46 21.14 -10.19
C GLY A 45 10.61 22.60 -9.75
N ILE A 46 9.49 23.32 -9.71
CA ILE A 46 9.36 24.73 -9.27
C ILE A 46 9.08 24.81 -7.75
N GLU A 47 9.00 23.67 -7.06
CA GLU A 47 8.63 23.62 -5.65
C GLU A 47 9.81 24.04 -4.75
N SER A 48 9.47 24.65 -3.60
CA SER A 48 10.47 24.97 -2.59
C SER A 48 11.15 23.69 -2.10
N ILE A 49 12.43 23.79 -1.75
CA ILE A 49 13.22 22.66 -1.23
C ILE A 49 12.51 22.02 -0.02
N THR A 50 11.88 22.84 0.81
CA THR A 50 11.10 22.41 1.98
C THR A 50 9.88 21.58 1.59
N ALA A 51 9.14 21.96 0.55
CA ALA A 51 7.98 21.22 0.07
C ALA A 51 8.39 19.87 -0.56
N TYR A 52 9.45 19.87 -1.36
CA TYR A 52 10.03 18.65 -1.91
C TYR A 52 10.49 17.68 -0.81
N PHE A 53 11.20 18.19 0.20
CA PHE A 53 11.70 17.36 1.30
C PHE A 53 10.58 16.80 2.17
N HIS A 54 9.51 17.58 2.42
CA HIS A 54 8.31 17.07 3.10
C HIS A 54 7.63 15.96 2.30
N LYS A 55 7.52 16.08 0.97
CA LYS A 55 6.97 15.02 0.12
C LYS A 55 7.83 13.76 0.14
N ALA A 56 9.15 13.91 0.00
CA ALA A 56 10.09 12.79 0.09
C ALA A 56 9.98 12.07 1.45
N LYS A 57 9.94 12.83 2.54
CA LYS A 57 9.76 12.30 3.90
C LYS A 57 8.41 11.61 4.09
N GLY A 58 7.34 12.16 3.51
CA GLY A 58 6.01 11.54 3.52
C GLY A 58 5.99 10.18 2.81
N ILE A 59 6.58 10.10 1.62
CA ILE A 59 6.70 8.84 0.86
C ILE A 59 7.55 7.82 1.63
N ALA A 60 8.68 8.25 2.20
CA ALA A 60 9.54 7.39 3.02
C ALA A 60 8.82 6.85 4.25
N HIS A 61 8.02 7.68 4.94
CA HIS A 61 7.22 7.26 6.07
C HIS A 61 6.14 6.23 5.67
N GLN A 62 5.45 6.48 4.56
CA GLN A 62 4.46 5.53 4.03
C GLN A 62 5.07 4.21 3.58
N LEU A 63 6.30 4.22 3.03
CA LEU A 63 7.07 3.02 2.74
C LEU A 63 7.44 2.25 4.01
N ALA A 64 7.89 2.95 5.06
CA ALA A 64 8.20 2.32 6.35
C ALA A 64 6.95 1.67 6.97
N MET A 65 5.79 2.31 6.88
CA MET A 65 4.51 1.76 7.34
C MET A 65 4.05 0.57 6.50
N ALA A 66 4.16 0.65 5.17
CA ALA A 66 3.75 -0.43 4.26
C ALA A 66 4.71 -1.64 4.30
N SER A 67 5.97 -1.43 4.69
CA SER A 67 6.97 -2.48 4.86
C SER A 67 6.92 -3.16 6.22
N LYS A 68 6.15 -2.64 7.20
CA LYS A 68 5.93 -3.38 8.44
C LYS A 68 5.09 -4.62 8.10
N PRO A 69 5.58 -5.84 8.39
CA PRO A 69 4.70 -6.99 8.36
C PRO A 69 3.51 -6.67 9.27
N ILE A 70 2.30 -7.06 8.87
CA ILE A 70 1.23 -7.23 9.85
C ILE A 70 1.75 -8.30 10.79
N ASP A 71 2.23 -7.86 11.95
CA ASP A 71 2.65 -8.75 13.01
C ASP A 71 1.44 -9.59 13.42
N LYS A 72 1.69 -10.88 13.67
CA LYS A 72 0.66 -11.90 13.86
C LYS A 72 -0.22 -11.64 15.08
#